data_AF-A0A3M2SH30-F1
#
_entry.id   AF-A0A3M2SH30-F1
#
_cell.length_a   1.000
_cell.length_b   1.000
_cell.length_c   1.000
_cell.angle_alpha   90.00
_cell.angle_beta   90.00
_cell.angle_gamma   90.00
#
_symmetry.space_group_name_H-M   'P 1'
#
loop_
_entity.id
_entity.type
_entity.pdbx_description
1 polymer ?
#
loop_
_entity_poly.entity_id
_entity_poly.type
_entity_poly.pdbx_seq_one_letter_code
_entity_poly.pdbx_strand_id
1 'polypeptide(L)'
;MNSASGRKEIQPVVNLAISGEEKAEVAAGETVAFKVHAEVPPGAGKVVHLEWDPIGKGEYQKQDFGKVTSSVEVTIVHTYDTPGTYFPVVRVASHRSGDTETAFGLVFNLGRTRVIAKE
;
A
#
# COMPACT_ATOMS: atom_id res chain seq x y z
N MET A 1 -7.19 12.91 -0.02
CA MET A 1 -7.30 11.81 0.97
C MET A 1 -8.70 11.26 0.93
N ASN A 2 -8.90 10.06 0.39
CA ASN A 2 -10.20 9.37 0.44
C ASN A 2 -10.24 8.51 1.72
N SER A 3 -11.14 8.84 2.65
CA SER A 3 -11.39 8.11 3.91
C SER A 3 -12.41 6.99 3.74
N ALA A 4 -12.27 5.86 4.44
CA ALA A 4 -13.13 4.68 4.23
C ALA A 4 -14.60 4.89 4.65
N SER A 5 -14.87 5.79 5.60
CA SER A 5 -16.23 6.02 6.15
C SER A 5 -17.26 6.54 5.12
N GLY A 6 -16.83 7.00 3.94
CA GLY A 6 -17.72 7.43 2.86
C GLY A 6 -18.21 6.31 1.94
N ARG A 7 -17.66 5.09 2.06
CA ARG A 7 -17.99 3.96 1.18
C ARG A 7 -18.87 2.96 1.91
N LYS A 8 -20.03 2.62 1.34
CA LYS A 8 -20.89 1.50 1.79
C LYS A 8 -20.34 0.12 1.36
N GLU A 9 -19.07 0.06 0.96
CA GLU A 9 -18.42 -1.12 0.40
C GLU A 9 -17.71 -1.93 1.49
N ILE A 10 -17.36 -3.18 1.19
CA ILE A 10 -16.66 -4.10 2.12
C ILE A 10 -15.13 -4.02 1.94
N GLN A 11 -14.66 -3.41 0.84
CA GLN A 11 -13.25 -3.40 0.48
C GLN A 11 -12.44 -2.41 1.33
N PRO A 12 -11.19 -2.75 1.69
CA PRO A 12 -10.28 -1.79 2.32
C PRO A 12 -10.00 -0.62 1.37
N VAL A 13 -9.78 0.57 1.91
CA VAL A 13 -9.20 1.70 1.17
C VAL A 13 -7.71 1.69 1.38
N VAL A 14 -6.93 1.83 0.31
CA VAL A 14 -5.47 1.86 0.37
C VAL A 14 -4.97 3.13 -0.32
N ASN A 15 -4.29 3.98 0.44
CA ASN A 15 -3.61 5.17 -0.06
C ASN A 15 -2.10 4.92 0.01
N LEU A 16 -1.42 5.21 -1.09
CA LEU A 16 0.03 5.17 -1.20
C LEU A 16 0.49 6.56 -1.65
N ALA A 17 1.23 7.25 -0.79
CA ALA A 17 1.68 8.61 -1.06
C ALA A 17 3.19 8.75 -0.85
N ILE A 18 3.80 9.65 -1.61
CA ILE A 18 5.19 10.05 -1.45
C ILE A 18 5.17 11.49 -0.99
N SER A 19 5.66 11.76 0.22
CA SER A 19 5.60 13.12 0.81
C SER A 19 4.19 13.75 0.80
N GLY A 20 3.12 12.94 0.75
CA GLY A 20 1.73 13.40 0.64
C GLY A 20 1.18 13.56 -0.78
N GLU A 21 1.99 13.31 -1.81
CA GLU A 21 1.61 13.42 -3.22
C GLU A 21 1.43 12.04 -3.89
N GLU A 22 0.60 11.99 -4.95
CA GLU A 22 0.35 10.80 -5.78
C GLU A 22 1.37 10.63 -6.93
N LYS A 23 2.33 11.56 -7.03
CA LYS A 23 3.44 11.53 -7.98
C LYS A 23 4.67 12.13 -7.30
N ALA A 24 5.85 11.59 -7.57
CA ALA A 24 7.11 12.23 -7.22
C ALA A 24 8.09 12.24 -8.39
N GLU A 25 8.93 13.27 -8.43
CA GLU A 25 10.15 13.31 -9.25
C GLU A 25 11.33 13.32 -8.28
N VAL A 26 12.27 12.39 -8.46
CA VAL A 26 13.38 12.13 -7.54
C VAL A 26 14.68 11.95 -8.32
N ALA A 27 15.83 12.16 -7.69
CA ALA A 27 17.11 11.83 -8.30
C ALA A 27 17.33 10.30 -8.29
N ALA A 28 18.02 9.79 -9.31
CA ALA A 28 18.48 8.40 -9.32
C ALA A 28 19.44 8.19 -8.14
N GLY A 29 19.25 7.09 -7.40
CA GLY A 29 19.95 6.83 -6.15
C GLY A 29 19.36 7.53 -4.92
N GLU A 30 18.29 8.33 -5.08
CA GLU A 30 17.56 8.91 -3.95
C GLU A 30 16.65 7.85 -3.29
N THR A 31 16.74 7.77 -1.96
CA THR A 31 15.83 6.94 -1.16
C THR A 31 14.49 7.66 -0.97
N VAL A 32 13.44 7.05 -1.50
CA VAL A 32 12.07 7.56 -1.43
C VAL A 32 11.32 6.89 -0.30
N ALA A 33 10.66 7.69 0.54
CA ALA A 33 9.77 7.22 1.60
C ALA A 33 8.31 7.22 1.13
N PHE A 34 7.68 6.05 1.21
CA PHE A 34 6.30 5.81 0.85
C PHE A 34 5.46 5.66 2.10
N LYS A 35 4.46 6.51 2.25
CA LYS A 35 3.45 6.41 3.31
C LYS A 35 2.28 5.59 2.81
N VAL A 36 2.04 4.46 3.45
CA VAL A 36 0.89 3.61 3.24
C VAL A 36 -0.13 3.89 4.32
N HIS A 37 -1.34 4.22 3.93
CA HIS A 37 -2.49 4.24 4.83
C HIS A 37 -3.55 3.29 4.30
N ALA A 38 -3.89 2.27 5.09
CA ALA A 38 -4.94 1.34 4.77
C ALA A 38 -6.02 1.34 5.85
N GLU A 39 -7.28 1.35 5.43
CA GLU A 39 -8.43 1.38 6.34
C GLU A 39 -9.52 0.42 5.85
N VAL A 40 -9.97 -0.46 6.72
CA VAL A 40 -11.09 -1.38 6.51
C VAL A 40 -12.36 -0.73 7.07
N PRO A 41 -13.46 -0.69 6.31
CA PRO A 41 -14.72 -0.13 6.79
C PRO A 41 -15.20 -0.80 8.10
N PRO A 42 -15.93 -0.06 8.97
CA PRO A 42 -16.47 -0.62 10.20
C PRO A 42 -17.28 -1.90 9.96
N GLY A 43 -16.95 -2.97 10.71
CA GLY A 43 -17.62 -4.28 10.59
C GLY A 43 -17.20 -5.13 9.38
N ALA A 44 -16.30 -4.63 8.51
CA ALA A 44 -15.84 -5.37 7.34
C ALA A 44 -14.62 -6.27 7.60
N GLY A 45 -13.89 -6.07 8.70
CA GLY A 45 -12.80 -6.96 9.12
C GLY A 45 -11.55 -6.21 9.59
N LYS A 46 -10.39 -6.84 9.40
CA LYS A 46 -9.07 -6.31 9.76
C LYS A 46 -8.08 -6.53 8.62
N VAL A 47 -7.07 -5.68 8.53
CA VAL A 47 -5.92 -5.86 7.65
C VAL A 47 -5.10 -7.06 8.11
N VAL A 48 -4.86 -8.02 7.21
CA VAL A 48 -4.11 -9.25 7.48
C VAL A 48 -2.88 -9.42 6.60
N HIS A 49 -2.82 -8.72 5.45
CA HIS A 49 -1.65 -8.70 4.58
C HIS A 49 -1.38 -7.28 4.07
N LEU A 50 -0.11 -6.93 3.99
CA LEU A 50 0.40 -5.78 3.26
C LEU A 50 1.52 -6.29 2.35
N GLU A 51 1.41 -6.01 1.06
CA GLU A 51 2.37 -6.45 0.06
C GLU A 51 2.75 -5.31 -0.87
N TRP A 52 4.01 -5.26 -1.25
CA TRP A 52 4.63 -4.15 -1.96
C TRP A 52 5.32 -4.60 -3.23
N ASP A 53 5.02 -3.93 -4.33
CA ASP A 53 5.76 -3.99 -5.59
C ASP A 53 6.38 -2.60 -5.85
N PRO A 54 7.68 -2.42 -5.63
CA PRO A 54 8.31 -1.10 -5.71
C PRO A 54 8.40 -0.53 -7.12
N ILE A 55 8.24 -1.35 -8.16
CA ILE A 55 8.52 -0.97 -9.55
C ILE A 55 7.34 -1.18 -10.49
N GLY A 56 6.32 -1.92 -10.10
CA GLY A 56 5.10 -2.15 -10.87
C GLY A 56 5.18 -3.32 -11.85
N LYS A 57 5.97 -4.36 -11.54
CA LYS A 57 6.13 -5.56 -12.38
C LYS A 57 5.22 -6.73 -11.98
N GLY A 58 4.43 -6.58 -10.91
CA GLY A 58 3.63 -7.65 -10.32
C GLY A 58 4.40 -8.55 -9.36
N GLU A 59 5.62 -8.16 -8.98
CA GLU A 59 6.47 -8.89 -8.02
C GLU A 59 6.25 -8.32 -6.61
N TYR A 60 5.38 -8.98 -5.85
CA TYR A 60 4.94 -8.52 -4.53
C TYR A 60 5.78 -9.12 -3.40
N GLN A 61 6.27 -8.24 -2.53
CA GLN A 61 7.02 -8.58 -1.32
C GLN A 61 6.14 -8.34 -0.09
N LYS A 62 6.02 -9.33 0.78
CA LYS A 62 5.33 -9.15 2.08
C LYS A 62 6.05 -8.10 2.91
N GLN A 63 5.28 -7.22 3.52
CA GLN A 63 5.76 -6.18 4.42
C GLN A 63 5.20 -6.39 5.81
N ASP A 64 5.99 -6.05 6.81
CA ASP A 64 5.48 -5.90 8.16
C ASP A 64 4.64 -4.61 8.25
N PHE A 65 3.49 -4.70 8.89
CA PHE A 65 2.58 -3.60 9.14
C PHE A 65 2.19 -3.51 10.62
N GLY A 66 2.89 -4.25 11.48
CA GLY A 66 2.64 -4.35 12.90
C GLY A 66 1.39 -5.17 13.20
N LYS A 67 0.52 -4.61 14.06
CA LYS A 67 -0.62 -5.35 14.61
C LYS A 67 -1.76 -5.45 13.59
N VAL A 68 -2.39 -6.62 13.52
CA VAL A 68 -3.67 -6.84 12.82
C VAL A 68 -4.77 -5.97 13.42
N THR A 69 -5.22 -4.98 12.66
CA THR A 69 -6.24 -4.00 13.06
C THR A 69 -7.03 -3.51 11.84
N SER A 70 -8.06 -2.69 12.04
CA SER A 70 -8.88 -2.13 10.96
C SER A 70 -8.25 -0.94 10.26
N SER A 71 -7.18 -0.33 10.79
CA SER A 71 -6.47 0.78 10.16
C SER A 71 -4.97 0.69 10.44
N VAL A 72 -4.16 0.76 9.39
CA VAL A 72 -2.71 0.64 9.47
C VAL A 72 -2.05 1.82 8.76
N GLU A 73 -0.96 2.30 9.35
CA GLU A 73 -0.08 3.30 8.75
C GLU A 73 1.36 2.75 8.78
N VAL A 74 1.98 2.67 7.61
CA VAL A 74 3.32 2.07 7.45
C VAL A 74 4.14 2.97 6.54
N THR A 75 5.42 3.15 6.90
CA THR A 75 6.38 3.78 6.00
C THR A 75 7.30 2.72 5.42
N ILE A 76 7.33 2.63 4.09
CA ILE A 76 8.23 1.75 3.34
C ILE A 76 9.21 2.63 2.59
N VAL A 77 10.48 2.24 2.50
CA VAL A 77 11.49 2.98 1.74
C VAL A 77 11.97 2.18 0.53
N HIS A 78 12.28 2.87 -0.56
CA HIS A 78 12.90 2.27 -1.73
C HIS A 78 13.80 3.28 -2.45
N THR A 79 14.93 2.81 -2.97
CA THR A 79 15.86 3.64 -3.77
C THR A 79 15.74 3.25 -5.23
N TYR A 80 15.60 4.24 -6.12
CA TYR A 80 15.55 4.03 -7.56
C TYR A 80 16.91 4.36 -8.19
N ASP A 81 17.77 3.35 -8.35
CA ASP A 81 19.16 3.56 -8.80
C ASP A 81 19.29 3.90 -10.30
N THR A 82 18.25 3.61 -11.09
CA THR A 82 18.26 3.85 -12.53
C THR A 82 17.24 4.92 -12.90
N PRO A 83 17.58 5.89 -13.77
CA PRO A 83 16.60 6.81 -14.32
C PRO A 83 15.46 6.06 -15.01
N GLY A 84 14.22 6.52 -14.82
CA GLY A 84 13.07 5.82 -15.34
C GLY A 84 11.75 6.26 -14.72
N THR A 85 10.64 5.75 -15.26
CA THR A 85 9.31 5.90 -14.67
C THR A 85 8.88 4.57 -14.06
N TYR A 86 8.53 4.61 -12.78
CA TYR A 86 8.08 3.46 -12.01
C TYR A 86 6.64 3.67 -11.54
N PHE A 87 5.92 2.56 -11.37
CA PHE A 87 4.55 2.56 -10.86
C PHE A 87 4.45 1.68 -9.62
N PRO A 88 4.92 2.18 -8.46
CA PRO A 88 4.94 1.37 -7.25
C PRO A 88 3.51 1.10 -6.76
N VAL A 89 3.28 -0.13 -6.29
CA VAL A 89 1.95 -0.61 -5.89
C VAL A 89 2.01 -1.28 -4.53
N VAL A 90 1.21 -0.79 -3.58
CA VAL A 90 0.86 -1.55 -2.38
C VAL A 90 -0.48 -2.22 -2.60
N ARG A 91 -0.60 -3.49 -2.25
CA ARG A 91 -1.90 -4.14 -2.04
C ARG A 91 -2.06 -4.59 -0.60
N VAL A 92 -3.28 -4.49 -0.12
CA VAL A 92 -3.68 -4.88 1.24
C VAL A 92 -4.83 -5.85 1.15
N ALA A 93 -4.77 -6.90 1.96
CA ALA A 93 -5.88 -7.82 2.16
C ALA A 93 -6.53 -7.57 3.51
N SER A 94 -7.86 -7.62 3.53
CA SER A 94 -8.65 -7.68 4.75
C SER A 94 -9.32 -9.04 4.92
N HIS A 95 -9.45 -9.49 6.16
CA HIS A 95 -10.20 -10.68 6.53
C HIS A 95 -11.23 -10.36 7.61
N ARG A 96 -12.43 -10.96 7.53
CA ARG A 96 -13.56 -10.64 8.42
C ARG A 96 -13.23 -10.86 9.91
N SER A 97 -12.59 -11.98 10.24
CA SER A 97 -12.16 -12.31 11.61
C SER A 97 -10.73 -11.86 11.93
N GLY A 98 -9.98 -11.40 10.94
CA GLY A 98 -8.54 -11.09 11.08
C GLY A 98 -7.65 -12.34 11.15
N ASP A 99 -8.02 -13.41 10.44
CA ASP A 99 -7.19 -14.62 10.31
C ASP A 99 -6.06 -14.36 9.31
N THR A 100 -4.82 -14.53 9.74
CA THR A 100 -3.61 -14.30 8.94
C THR A 100 -3.10 -15.54 8.22
N GLU A 101 -3.60 -16.72 8.59
CA GLU A 101 -3.09 -18.01 8.11
C GLU A 101 -3.94 -18.59 6.96
N THR A 102 -5.12 -18.03 6.73
CA THR A 102 -6.04 -18.48 5.67
C THR A 102 -5.65 -17.94 4.28
N ALA A 103 -5.75 -18.80 3.27
CA ALA A 103 -5.69 -18.39 1.86
C ALA A 103 -7.06 -17.94 1.31
N PHE A 104 -8.15 -18.17 2.05
CA PHE A 104 -9.53 -17.92 1.63
C PHE A 104 -10.13 -16.73 2.37
N GLY A 105 -11.16 -16.11 1.76
CA GLY A 105 -11.90 -15.00 2.38
C GLY A 105 -11.12 -13.68 2.45
N LEU A 106 -10.01 -13.57 1.69
CA LEU A 106 -9.22 -12.36 1.58
C LEU A 106 -9.86 -11.38 0.60
N VAL A 107 -10.16 -10.17 1.10
CA VAL A 107 -10.66 -9.07 0.28
C VAL A 107 -9.51 -8.09 0.03
N PHE A 108 -9.00 -8.10 -1.20
CA PHE A 108 -7.88 -7.24 -1.61
C PHE A 108 -8.35 -5.87 -2.11
N ASN A 109 -7.54 -4.86 -1.86
CA ASN A 109 -7.51 -3.61 -2.62
C ASN A 109 -6.06 -3.11 -2.73
N LEU A 110 -5.80 -2.11 -3.58
CA LEU A 110 -4.47 -1.58 -3.82
C LEU A 110 -4.43 -0.06 -3.91
N GLY A 111 -3.28 0.50 -3.56
CA GLY A 111 -2.90 1.89 -3.79
C GLY A 111 -1.67 1.92 -4.70
N ARG A 112 -1.60 2.90 -5.60
CA ARG A 112 -0.48 3.08 -6.53
C ARG A 112 -0.09 4.54 -6.63
N THR A 113 1.16 4.79 -6.96
CA THR A 113 1.72 6.13 -7.21
C THR A 113 2.60 6.09 -8.46
N ARG A 114 3.09 7.24 -8.92
CA ARG A 114 4.06 7.32 -10.02
C ARG A 114 5.34 7.98 -9.54
N VAL A 115 6.48 7.32 -9.76
CA VAL A 115 7.80 7.88 -9.50
C VAL A 115 8.52 8.10 -10.82
N ILE A 116 9.13 9.27 -10.97
CA ILE A 116 10.03 9.58 -12.09
C ILE A 116 11.42 9.80 -11.48
N ALA A 117 12.31 8.83 -11.66
CA ALA A 117 13.72 8.96 -11.30
C ALA A 117 14.46 9.63 -12.46
N LYS A 118 15.14 10.74 -12.16
CA LYS A 118 15.95 11.52 -13.12
C LYS A 118 17.42 11.37 -12.81
N GLU A 119 18.26 11.64 -13.81
CA GLU A 119 19.70 11.76 -13.60
C GLU A 119 20.07 12.88 -12.61
#